data_AF-A0A2P4Q3L4-F1
#
_entry.id   AF-A0A2P4Q3L4-F1
#
_cell.length_a   1.000
_cell.length_b   1.000
_cell.length_c   1.000
_cell.angle_alpha   90.00
_cell.angle_beta   90.00
_cell.angle_gamma   90.00
#
_symmetry.space_group_name_H-M   'P 1'
#
loop_
_entity.id
_entity.type
_entity.pdbx_description
1 polymer ?
#
loop_
_entity_poly.entity_id
_entity_poly.type
_entity_poly.pdbx_seq_one_letter_code
_entity_poly.pdbx_strand_id
1 'polypeptide(L)'
;LKLLISACHSLRVLAISDIVDDELVKIITISCPSLHCIRLSSCDGVTDDSLKLLAKTYSHLLSLDLGGDSCHISDAGIKSLTQSCT
;
A
#
# COMPACT_ATOMS: atom_id res chain seq x y z
N LEU A 1 2.94 -15.30 2.18
CA LEU A 1 2.50 -14.07 1.48
C LEU A 1 3.58 -13.46 0.58
N LYS A 2 4.76 -13.10 1.13
CA LYS A 2 5.86 -12.44 0.39
C LYS A 2 6.24 -13.15 -0.93
N LEU A 3 6.35 -14.49 -0.93
CA LEU A 3 6.65 -15.29 -2.12
C LEU A 3 5.57 -15.26 -3.21
N LEU A 4 4.30 -15.13 -2.81
CA LEU A 4 3.16 -15.05 -3.73
C LEU A 4 3.13 -13.68 -4.41
N ILE A 5 3.33 -12.62 -3.63
CA ILE A 5 3.38 -11.24 -4.12
C ILE A 5 4.55 -11.07 -5.11
N SER A 6 5.73 -11.66 -4.82
CA SER A 6 6.91 -11.60 -5.71
C SER A 6 6.74 -12.28 -7.07
N ALA A 7 5.74 -13.14 -7.24
CA ALA A 7 5.50 -13.84 -8.51
C ALA A 7 4.52 -13.10 -9.44
N CYS A 8 3.81 -12.08 -8.94
CA CYS A 8 2.65 -11.49 -9.62
C CYS A 8 2.89 -10.05 -10.10
N HIS A 9 3.66 -9.89 -11.18
CA HIS A 9 4.05 -8.58 -11.72
C HIS A 9 2.92 -7.80 -12.42
N SER A 10 1.86 -8.48 -12.86
CA SER A 10 0.74 -7.87 -13.62
C SER A 10 -0.54 -7.74 -12.81
N LEU A 11 -0.46 -7.87 -11.48
CA LEU A 11 -1.62 -7.74 -10.63
C LEU A 11 -2.17 -6.31 -10.69
N ARG A 12 -3.50 -6.17 -10.82
CA ARG A 12 -4.20 -4.87 -10.75
C ARG A 12 -4.96 -4.65 -9.45
N VAL A 13 -5.33 -5.73 -8.78
CA VAL A 13 -6.10 -5.71 -7.53
C VAL A 13 -5.41 -6.60 -6.52
N LEU A 14 -5.09 -6.05 -5.35
CA LEU A 14 -4.51 -6.78 -4.23
C LEU A 14 -5.39 -6.61 -3.00
N ALA A 15 -5.72 -7.73 -2.35
CA ALA A 15 -6.41 -7.74 -1.06
C ALA A 15 -5.66 -8.68 -0.10
N ILE A 16 -5.25 -8.16 1.05
CA ILE A 16 -4.54 -8.87 2.12
C ILE A 16 -5.26 -8.62 3.44
N SER A 17 -5.43 -9.67 4.23
CA SER A 17 -6.09 -9.61 5.56
C SER A 17 -5.23 -10.28 6.63
N ASP A 18 -3.92 -9.99 6.59
CA ASP A 18 -2.90 -10.51 7.49
C ASP A 18 -2.08 -9.31 8.01
N ILE A 19 -1.24 -9.50 9.01
CA ILE A 19 -0.45 -8.41 9.63
C ILE A 19 0.33 -7.65 8.55
N VAL A 20 0.05 -6.35 8.43
CA VAL A 20 0.71 -5.46 7.48
C VAL A 20 1.56 -4.43 8.22
N ASP A 21 2.84 -4.38 7.82
CA ASP A 21 3.82 -3.39 8.23
C ASP A 21 4.42 -2.69 6.99
N ASP A 22 5.23 -1.65 7.23
CA ASP A 22 5.89 -0.89 6.16
C ASP A 22 6.80 -1.77 5.27
N GLU A 23 7.39 -2.83 5.83
CA GLU A 23 8.26 -3.74 5.06
C GLU A 23 7.44 -4.58 4.08
N LEU A 24 6.26 -5.04 4.46
CA LEU A 24 5.34 -5.72 3.55
C LEU A 24 4.86 -4.78 2.44
N VAL A 25 4.51 -3.53 2.77
CA VAL A 25 4.12 -2.51 1.78
C VAL A 25 5.24 -2.28 0.77
N LYS A 26 6.49 -2.20 1.24
CA LYS A 26 7.67 -2.08 0.37
C LYS A 26 7.79 -3.26 -0.58
N ILE A 27 7.62 -4.49 -0.11
CA ILE A 27 7.67 -5.68 -0.98
C ILE A 27 6.56 -5.65 -2.02
N ILE A 28 5.35 -5.21 -1.65
CA ILE A 28 4.22 -5.04 -2.58
C ILE A 28 4.58 -4.05 -3.69
N THR A 29 5.14 -2.90 -3.33
CA THR A 29 5.51 -1.85 -4.30
C THR A 29 6.56 -2.30 -5.31
N ILE A 30 7.50 -3.15 -4.88
CA ILE A 30 8.54 -3.70 -5.75
C ILE A 30 7.97 -4.80 -6.66
N SER A 31 7.10 -5.65 -6.13
CA SER A 31 6.66 -6.87 -6.82
C SER A 31 5.47 -6.65 -7.74
N CYS A 32 4.60 -5.70 -7.41
CA CYS A 32 3.36 -5.45 -8.12
C CYS A 32 3.28 -3.96 -8.52
N PRO A 33 4.08 -3.49 -9.49
CA PRO A 33 4.22 -2.06 -9.81
C PRO A 33 3.00 -1.44 -10.53
N SER A 34 2.00 -2.25 -10.94
CA SER A 34 0.85 -1.80 -11.74
C SER A 34 -0.50 -1.98 -11.03
N LEU A 35 -0.51 -1.93 -9.69
CA LEU A 35 -1.73 -2.01 -8.91
C LEU A 35 -2.60 -0.77 -9.10
N HIS A 36 -3.91 -1.00 -9.19
CA HIS A 36 -4.95 0.02 -9.28
C HIS A 36 -5.80 0.03 -8.01
N CYS A 37 -6.00 -1.14 -7.38
CA CYS A 37 -6.76 -1.25 -6.14
C CYS A 37 -5.95 -2.02 -5.10
N ILE A 38 -5.80 -1.44 -3.92
CA ILE A 38 -5.09 -2.05 -2.79
C ILE A 38 -6.03 -2.05 -1.58
N ARG A 39 -6.24 -3.22 -0.99
CA ARG A 39 -6.92 -3.39 0.29
C ARG A 39 -6.01 -4.15 1.26
N LEU A 40 -5.65 -3.51 2.36
CA LEU A 40 -4.81 -4.09 3.41
C LEU A 40 -5.59 -4.03 4.73
N SER A 41 -5.83 -5.18 5.34
CA SER A 41 -6.46 -5.30 6.65
C SER A 41 -5.38 -5.60 7.69
N SER A 42 -5.57 -5.19 8.95
CA SER A 42 -4.57 -5.31 10.03
C SER A 42 -3.28 -4.53 9.77
N CYS A 43 -3.43 -3.25 9.41
CA CYS A 43 -2.38 -2.28 9.12
C CYS A 43 -1.73 -1.63 10.36
N ASP A 44 -1.64 -2.36 11.48
CA ASP A 44 -1.19 -1.80 12.77
C ASP A 44 0.28 -1.36 12.75
N GLY A 45 1.09 -1.91 11.83
CA GLY A 45 2.49 -1.52 11.61
C GLY A 45 2.71 -0.54 10.45
N VAL A 46 1.64 0.03 9.88
CA VAL A 46 1.71 0.94 8.73
C VAL A 46 1.84 2.39 9.20
N THR A 47 2.79 3.11 8.60
CA THR A 47 3.07 4.53 8.90
C THR A 47 2.92 5.44 7.68
N ASP A 48 3.15 6.74 7.88
CA ASP A 48 3.25 7.72 6.79
C ASP A 48 4.27 7.35 5.71
N ASP A 49 5.31 6.57 6.05
CA ASP A 49 6.33 6.17 5.08
C ASP A 49 5.78 5.17 4.05
N SER A 50 4.89 4.27 4.48
CA SER A 50 4.11 3.44 3.55
C SER A 50 3.26 4.27 2.61
N LEU A 51 2.55 5.28 3.11
CA LEU A 51 1.72 6.14 2.27
C LEU A 51 2.53 6.91 1.23
N LYS A 52 3.67 7.49 1.62
CA LYS A 52 4.59 8.16 0.69
C LYS A 52 5.09 7.20 -0.38
N LEU A 53 5.40 5.97 0.00
CA LEU A 53 5.89 4.95 -0.93
C LEU A 53 4.80 4.51 -1.91
N LEU A 54 3.57 4.28 -1.42
CA LEU A 54 2.41 3.96 -2.25
C LEU A 54 2.10 5.10 -3.22
N ALA A 55 2.07 6.35 -2.74
CA ALA A 55 1.84 7.54 -3.56
C ALA A 55 2.86 7.65 -4.71
N LYS A 56 4.14 7.49 -4.37
CA LYS A 56 5.23 7.55 -5.34
C LYS A 56 5.20 6.42 -6.38
N THR A 57 4.77 5.22 -5.98
CA THR A 57 4.81 4.04 -6.84
C THR A 57 3.57 3.93 -7.72
N TYR A 58 2.40 4.26 -7.18
CA TYR A 58 1.11 4.02 -7.82
C TYR A 58 0.40 5.33 -8.18
N SER A 59 0.96 6.08 -9.12
CA SER A 59 0.33 7.31 -9.66
C SER A 59 -1.04 7.07 -10.32
N HIS A 60 -1.39 5.82 -10.61
CA HIS A 60 -2.66 5.40 -11.22
C HIS A 60 -3.57 4.65 -10.25
N LEU A 61 -3.32 4.72 -8.94
CA LEU A 61 -4.12 4.05 -7.94
C LEU A 61 -5.54 4.64 -7.92
N LEU A 62 -6.54 3.77 -8.11
CA LEU A 62 -7.95 4.12 -8.12
C LEU A 62 -8.61 3.95 -6.75
N SER A 63 -8.07 3.03 -5.93
CA SER A 63 -8.62 2.72 -4.61
C SER A 63 -7.53 2.27 -3.65
N LEU A 64 -7.49 2.88 -2.47
CA LEU A 64 -6.67 2.49 -1.33
C LEU A 64 -7.56 2.32 -0.10
N ASP A 65 -7.57 1.12 0.45
CA ASP A 65 -8.33 0.75 1.65
C ASP A 65 -7.35 0.19 2.68
N LEU A 66 -7.20 0.90 3.80
CA LEU A 66 -6.31 0.56 4.90
C LEU A 66 -7.16 0.40 6.16
N GLY A 67 -7.30 -0.84 6.62
CA GLY A 67 -7.97 -1.17 7.88
C GLY A 67 -6.97 -1.65 8.92
N GLY A 68 -7.10 -1.17 10.14
CA GLY A 68 -6.28 -1.57 11.29
C GLY A 68 -6.78 -0.85 12.55
N ASP A 69 -6.50 -1.41 13.72
CA ASP A 69 -6.92 -0.83 14.99
C ASP A 69 -5.98 0.29 15.43
N SER A 70 -4.72 0.29 14.96
CA SER A 70 -3.69 1.25 15.39
C SER A 70 -2.79 1.77 14.27
N CYS A 71 -3.30 1.98 13.05
CA CYS A 71 -2.51 2.59 11.98
C CYS A 71 -1.90 3.93 12.43
N HIS A 72 -0.58 4.08 12.31
CA HIS A 72 0.15 5.28 12.71
C HIS A 72 0.26 6.28 11.54
N ILE A 73 -0.89 6.64 10.98
CA ILE A 73 -1.01 7.52 9.82
C ILE A 73 -1.43 8.92 10.29
N SER A 74 -0.74 9.94 9.79
CA SER A 74 -1.04 11.35 10.04
C SER A 74 -1.53 12.06 8.77
N ASP A 75 -2.01 13.29 8.94
CA ASP A 75 -2.39 14.17 7.81
C ASP A 75 -1.23 14.39 6.82
N ALA A 76 0.03 14.32 7.27
CA ALA A 76 1.19 14.43 6.40
C ALA A 76 1.30 13.23 5.45
N GLY A 77 1.03 12.03 5.96
CA GLY A 77 0.94 10.81 5.15
C GLY A 77 -0.20 10.89 4.15
N ILE A 78 -1.40 11.28 4.58
CA ILE A 78 -2.56 11.43 3.67
C ILE A 78 -2.29 12.47 2.58
N LYS A 79 -1.67 13.61 2.93
CA LYS A 79 -1.30 14.65 1.95
C LYS A 79 -0.37 14.10 0.87
N SER A 80 0.53 13.17 1.20
CA SER A 80 1.43 12.57 0.21
C SER A 80 0.67 11.84 -0.91
N LEU A 81 -0.49 11.20 -0.60
CA LEU A 81 -1.33 10.55 -1.60
C LEU A 81 -1.93 11.56 -2.59
N THR A 82 -2.35 12.72 -2.10
CA THR A 82 -2.99 13.76 -2.94
C THR A 82 -2.01 14.46 -3.90
N GLN A 83 -0.72 14.44 -3.60
CA GLN A 83 0.30 15.05 -4.44
C GLN A 83 0.70 14.19 -5.64
N SER A 84 0.36 12.90 -5.62
CA SER A 84 0.71 11.95 -6.67
C SER A 84 -0.45 11.66 -7.64
N CYS A 85 -1.67 12.08 -7.31
CA CYS A 85 -2.84 12.00 -8.17
C CYS A 85 -3.05 13.33 -8.91
N THR A 86 -2.48 13.47 -10.11
CA THR A 86 -2.68 14.61 -11.03
C THR A 86 -3.26 14.16 -12.36
#